data_AF-A0A1I0Q8Z1-F1
#
_entry.id   AF-A0A1I0Q8Z1-F1
#
_cell.length_a   1.000
_cell.length_b   1.000
_cell.length_c   1.000
_cell.angle_alpha   90.00
_cell.angle_beta   90.00
_cell.angle_gamma   90.00
#
_symmetry.space_group_name_H-M   'P 1'
#
loop_
_entity.id
_entity.type
_entity.pdbx_description
1 polymer ?
#
loop_
_entity_poly.entity_id
_entity_poly.type
_entity_poly.pdbx_seq_one_letter_code
_entity_poly.pdbx_strand_id
1 'polypeptide(L)'
;MRYLIEAFRVWVVKLAFPQYWGVSTFTILAQASHETGAFTSKVYREGNNLFGMQPNSRPFDIQGKTMGRENSATYPTKWHSVWDYFKRQQAFRITTIGFKRKTVDSGYAADKAYKSKWQKHINKLLIFKILTYACIVVAVVTFLGNDKGLFQKVNFKKYSLGRWYNRRFSSVKKALNFK
;
A
#
# COMPACT_ATOMS: atom_id res chain seq x y z
N MET A 1 -11.73 7.67 1.07
CA MET A 1 -10.91 8.33 2.11
C MET A 1 -10.22 7.36 3.07
N ARG A 2 -10.91 6.38 3.69
CA ARG A 2 -10.31 5.43 4.66
C ARG A 2 -9.02 4.75 4.16
N TYR A 3 -9.03 4.18 2.96
CA TYR A 3 -7.86 3.52 2.37
C TYR A 3 -6.60 4.39 2.33
N LEU A 4 -6.72 5.70 2.09
CA LEU A 4 -5.56 6.60 2.06
C LEU A 4 -4.99 6.84 3.45
N ILE A 5 -5.85 7.03 4.45
CA ILE A 5 -5.45 7.20 5.85
C ILE A 5 -4.73 5.94 6.34
N GLU A 6 -5.31 4.76 6.07
CA GLU A 6 -4.71 3.48 6.47
C GLU A 6 -3.42 3.19 5.68
N ALA A 7 -3.36 3.53 4.39
CA ALA A 7 -2.15 3.41 3.58
C ALA A 7 -1.01 4.28 4.14
N PHE A 8 -1.32 5.53 4.48
CA PHE A 8 -0.37 6.46 5.08
C PHE A 8 0.14 5.92 6.42
N ARG A 9 -0.75 5.42 7.27
CA ARG A 9 -0.40 4.81 8.55
C ARG A 9 0.56 3.62 8.37
N VAL A 10 0.22 2.69 7.47
CA VAL A 10 1.07 1.55 7.15
C VAL A 10 2.42 2.01 6.60
N TRP A 11 2.43 2.99 5.71
CA TRP A 11 3.66 3.52 5.11
C TRP A 11 4.59 4.14 6.18
N VAL A 12 4.07 5.00 7.06
CA VAL A 12 4.86 5.64 8.12
C VAL A 12 5.47 4.61 9.06
N VAL A 13 4.68 3.67 9.58
CA VAL A 13 5.21 2.64 10.51
C VAL A 13 6.24 1.76 9.81
N LYS A 14 6.01 1.40 8.54
CA LYS A 14 6.94 0.58 7.75
C LYS A 14 8.32 1.21 7.61
N LEU A 15 8.46 2.54 7.68
CA LEU A 15 9.78 3.20 7.64
C LEU A 15 10.68 2.75 8.79
N ALA A 16 10.12 2.39 9.95
CA ALA A 16 10.86 1.86 11.10
C ALA A 16 11.29 0.39 10.94
N PHE A 17 10.91 -0.29 9.84
CA PHE A 17 11.26 -1.69 9.58
C PHE A 17 11.89 -1.86 8.18
N PRO A 18 13.20 -1.54 8.03
CA PRO A 18 13.90 -1.54 6.73
C PRO A 18 13.81 -2.84 5.94
N GLN A 19 13.75 -3.99 6.61
CA GLN A 19 13.65 -5.31 5.98
C GLN A 19 12.37 -5.51 5.15
N TYR A 20 11.36 -4.66 5.32
CA TYR A 20 10.12 -4.69 4.56
C TYR A 20 10.00 -3.60 3.51
N TRP A 21 11.01 -2.72 3.32
CA TRP A 21 10.92 -1.61 2.38
C TRP A 21 10.57 -2.06 0.94
N GLY A 22 11.04 -3.23 0.51
CA GLY A 22 10.69 -3.82 -0.78
C GLY A 22 9.26 -4.38 -0.90
N VAL A 23 8.50 -4.50 0.19
CA VAL A 23 7.10 -4.93 0.16
C VAL A 23 6.21 -3.72 -0.13
N SER A 24 5.42 -3.75 -1.20
CA SER A 24 4.49 -2.65 -1.49
C SER A 24 3.54 -2.37 -0.32
N THR A 25 3.40 -1.10 0.09
CA THR A 25 2.42 -0.68 1.12
C THR A 25 1.01 -1.15 0.75
N PHE A 26 0.67 -1.17 -0.54
CA PHE A 26 -0.63 -1.64 -1.00
C PHE A 26 -0.84 -3.15 -0.82
N THR A 27 0.23 -3.95 -0.84
CA THR A 27 0.16 -5.38 -0.53
C THR A 27 -0.23 -5.59 0.93
N ILE A 28 0.38 -4.83 1.84
CA ILE A 28 0.07 -4.88 3.28
C ILE A 28 -1.34 -4.32 3.54
N LEU A 29 -1.69 -3.21 2.90
CA LEU A 29 -3.02 -2.61 2.99
C LEU A 29 -4.12 -3.55 2.45
N ALA A 30 -3.83 -4.34 1.41
CA ALA A 30 -4.75 -5.34 0.90
C ALA A 30 -5.04 -6.42 1.95
N GLN A 31 -4.05 -6.80 2.75
CA GLN A 31 -4.25 -7.73 3.86
C GLN A 31 -5.16 -7.09 4.90
N ALA A 32 -4.84 -5.87 5.34
CA ALA A 32 -5.65 -5.17 6.34
C ALA A 32 -7.11 -4.98 5.88
N SER A 33 -7.30 -4.65 4.60
CA SER A 33 -8.63 -4.55 3.98
C SER A 33 -9.37 -5.88 3.97
N HIS A 34 -8.67 -7.00 3.70
CA HIS A 34 -9.26 -8.32 3.76
C HIS A 34 -9.71 -8.69 5.17
N GLU A 35 -8.83 -8.52 6.17
CA GLU A 35 -9.07 -8.84 7.58
C GLU A 35 -10.23 -8.06 8.19
N THR A 36 -10.44 -6.82 7.74
CA THR A 36 -11.37 -5.89 8.38
C THR A 36 -12.67 -5.68 7.61
N GLY A 37 -12.90 -6.48 6.57
CA GLY A 37 -14.05 -6.30 5.69
C GLY A 37 -14.07 -4.89 5.08
N ALA A 38 -12.97 -4.49 4.43
CA ALA A 38 -12.79 -3.15 3.89
C ALA A 38 -12.87 -2.03 4.96
N PHE A 39 -12.30 -2.26 6.14
CA PHE A 39 -12.27 -1.29 7.25
C PHE A 39 -13.67 -0.94 7.79
N THR A 40 -14.55 -1.94 7.88
CA THR A 40 -15.93 -1.79 8.40
C THR A 40 -16.23 -2.67 9.59
N SER A 41 -15.43 -3.71 9.85
CA SER A 41 -15.63 -4.65 10.96
C SER A 41 -15.55 -3.98 12.33
N LYS A 42 -16.15 -4.63 13.34
CA LYS A 42 -16.02 -4.20 14.75
C LYS A 42 -14.57 -4.28 15.22
N VAL A 43 -13.83 -5.34 14.84
CA VAL A 43 -12.38 -5.49 15.08
C VAL A 43 -11.57 -4.27 14.65
N TYR A 44 -11.90 -3.68 13.51
CA TYR A 44 -11.27 -2.46 13.05
C TYR A 44 -11.73 -1.18 13.78
N ARG A 45 -13.04 -1.02 13.97
CA ARG A 45 -13.63 0.21 14.50
C ARG A 45 -13.45 0.36 16.01
N GLU A 46 -13.71 -0.70 16.75
CA GLU A 46 -13.74 -0.74 18.21
C GLU A 46 -12.41 -1.29 18.75
N GLY A 47 -11.86 -2.33 18.10
CA GLY A 47 -10.63 -2.98 18.53
C GLY A 47 -9.34 -2.30 18.07
N ASN A 48 -9.42 -1.27 17.21
CA ASN A 48 -8.27 -0.62 16.57
C ASN A 48 -7.29 -1.59 15.88
N ASN A 49 -7.78 -2.77 15.47
CA ASN A 49 -6.96 -3.85 14.92
C ASN A 49 -7.14 -3.90 13.40
N LEU A 50 -6.13 -3.43 12.66
CA LEU A 50 -6.16 -3.41 11.19
C LEU A 50 -5.99 -4.80 10.58
N PHE A 51 -5.47 -5.76 11.34
CA PHE A 51 -4.95 -7.01 10.81
C PHE A 51 -5.67 -8.24 11.38
N GLY A 52 -6.71 -8.05 12.18
CA GLY A 52 -7.43 -9.18 12.80
C GLY A 52 -6.54 -10.08 13.67
N MET A 53 -5.36 -9.60 14.10
CA MET A 53 -4.40 -10.45 14.81
C MET A 53 -4.96 -10.89 16.16
N GLN A 54 -4.78 -12.17 16.47
CA GLN A 54 -5.19 -12.77 17.75
C GLN A 54 -4.06 -12.62 18.80
N PRO A 55 -4.38 -12.43 20.09
CA PRO A 55 -3.42 -12.39 21.20
C PRO A 55 -2.34 -13.49 21.10
N ASN A 56 -2.80 -14.74 21.00
CA ASN A 56 -1.96 -15.94 21.07
C ASN A 56 -1.25 -16.31 19.76
N SER A 57 -1.45 -15.54 18.68
CA SER A 57 -0.84 -15.83 17.36
C SER A 57 0.61 -15.32 17.22
N ARG A 58 1.18 -14.81 18.32
CA ARG A 58 2.45 -14.06 18.34
C ARG A 58 3.34 -14.61 19.46
N PRO A 59 4.65 -14.77 19.24
CA PRO A 59 5.56 -15.39 20.21
C PRO A 59 6.03 -14.44 21.32
N PHE A 60 5.35 -13.30 21.50
CA PHE A 60 5.69 -12.29 22.49
C PHE A 60 4.41 -11.77 23.14
N ASP A 61 4.51 -11.39 24.41
CA ASP A 61 3.37 -10.89 25.18
C ASP A 61 2.83 -9.63 24.56
N ILE A 62 1.55 -9.67 24.21
CA ILE A 62 0.82 -8.48 23.78
C ILE A 62 -0.24 -8.24 24.81
N GLN A 63 -0.02 -7.16 25.56
CA GLN A 63 -1.00 -6.58 26.45
C GLN A 63 -2.19 -6.14 25.58
N GLY A 64 -3.25 -6.95 25.58
CA GLY A 64 -4.44 -6.67 24.80
C GLY A 64 -5.59 -7.54 25.30
N LYS A 65 -6.71 -6.89 25.63
CA LYS A 65 -7.95 -7.60 25.97
C LYS A 65 -8.49 -8.25 24.69
N THR A 66 -8.96 -9.48 24.81
CA THR A 66 -9.68 -10.18 23.74
C THR A 66 -11.02 -9.49 23.49
N MET A 67 -11.33 -9.14 22.24
CA MET A 67 -12.62 -8.54 21.90
C MET A 67 -13.62 -9.57 21.35
N GLY A 68 -14.73 -9.73 22.07
CA GLY A 68 -15.90 -10.49 21.62
C GLY A 68 -15.63 -11.96 21.30
N ARG A 69 -16.52 -12.58 20.51
CA ARG A 69 -16.40 -13.97 20.03
C ARG A 69 -15.26 -14.20 19.04
N GLU A 70 -14.70 -13.13 18.47
CA GLU A 70 -13.72 -13.20 17.37
C GLU A 70 -12.28 -13.41 17.85
N ASN A 71 -12.06 -13.47 19.17
CA ASN A 71 -10.76 -13.67 19.80
C ASN A 71 -9.63 -12.76 19.29
N SER A 72 -10.00 -11.57 18.81
CA SER A 72 -9.07 -10.60 18.23
C SER A 72 -8.45 -9.70 19.30
N ALA A 73 -7.20 -9.31 19.09
CA ALA A 73 -6.51 -8.38 19.98
C ALA A 73 -7.07 -6.96 19.84
N THR A 74 -7.08 -6.22 20.93
CA THR A 74 -7.42 -4.80 20.99
C THR A 74 -6.17 -3.95 21.17
N TYR A 75 -6.20 -2.72 20.66
CA TYR A 75 -5.07 -1.80 20.72
C TYR A 75 -5.49 -0.41 21.19
N PRO A 76 -4.59 0.32 21.87
CA PRO A 76 -4.83 1.72 22.22
C PRO A 76 -5.13 2.58 21.00
N THR A 77 -4.39 2.36 19.89
CA THR A 77 -4.61 3.04 18.62
C THR A 77 -4.32 2.12 17.44
N LYS A 78 -4.82 2.49 16.26
CA LYS A 78 -4.50 1.82 14.99
C LYS A 78 -3.00 1.82 14.66
N TRP A 79 -2.23 2.76 15.20
CA TRP A 79 -0.78 2.78 15.02
C TRP A 79 -0.11 1.60 15.71
N HIS A 80 -0.57 1.26 16.91
CA HIS A 80 -0.06 0.12 17.67
C HIS A 80 -0.34 -1.20 16.94
N SER A 81 -1.52 -1.37 16.32
CA SER A 81 -1.80 -2.60 15.56
C SER A 81 -0.94 -2.76 14.32
N VAL A 82 -0.57 -1.66 13.65
CA VAL A 82 0.37 -1.68 12.53
C VAL A 82 1.79 -1.98 12.99
N TRP A 83 2.24 -1.35 14.09
CA TRP A 83 3.56 -1.62 14.67
C TRP A 83 3.68 -3.09 15.07
N ASP A 84 2.69 -3.59 15.78
CA ASP A 84 2.63 -4.98 16.22
C ASP A 84 2.62 -5.96 15.04
N TYR A 85 1.94 -5.63 13.94
CA TYR A 85 1.94 -6.44 12.74
C TYR A 85 3.36 -6.64 12.18
N PHE A 86 4.17 -5.58 12.13
CA PHE A 86 5.55 -5.67 11.66
C PHE A 86 6.46 -6.40 12.66
N LYS A 87 6.24 -6.22 13.98
CA LYS A 87 6.94 -7.00 15.01
C LYS A 87 6.63 -8.49 14.89
N ARG A 88 5.36 -8.86 14.61
CA ARG A 88 4.99 -10.24 14.26
C ARG A 88 5.76 -10.71 13.03
N GLN A 89 5.75 -9.95 11.94
CA GLN A 89 6.48 -10.37 10.72
C GLN A 89 7.96 -10.63 11.03
N GLN A 90 8.56 -9.80 11.89
CA GLN A 90 9.97 -9.93 12.29
C GLN A 90 10.20 -11.17 13.14
N ALA A 91 9.33 -11.44 14.12
CA ALA A 91 9.42 -12.61 14.97
C ALA A 91 9.33 -13.93 14.18
N PHE A 92 8.48 -13.97 13.16
CA PHE A 92 8.36 -15.12 12.25
C PHE A 92 9.40 -15.11 11.10
N ARG A 93 10.40 -14.21 11.13
CA ARG A 93 11.47 -14.10 10.13
C ARG A 93 10.95 -13.99 8.69
N ILE A 94 9.82 -13.29 8.52
CA ILE A 94 9.20 -13.09 7.22
C ILE A 94 10.06 -12.07 6.46
N THR A 95 10.42 -12.40 5.24
CA THR A 95 11.25 -11.55 4.38
C THR A 95 10.42 -10.91 3.28
N THR A 96 10.97 -9.89 2.61
CA THR A 96 10.35 -9.30 1.42
C THR A 96 10.08 -10.35 0.33
N ILE A 97 11.04 -11.26 0.07
CA ILE A 97 10.86 -12.34 -0.91
C ILE A 97 9.84 -13.35 -0.39
N GLY A 98 8.76 -13.53 -1.15
CA GLY A 98 7.68 -14.45 -0.79
C GLY A 98 6.85 -13.99 0.41
N PHE A 99 6.84 -12.68 0.74
CA PHE A 99 6.16 -12.10 1.90
C PHE A 99 4.78 -12.71 2.16
N LYS A 100 3.86 -12.59 1.18
CA LYS A 100 2.50 -13.15 1.26
C LYS A 100 2.48 -14.64 1.60
N ARG A 101 3.33 -15.42 0.95
CA ARG A 101 3.41 -16.87 1.15
C ARG A 101 3.88 -17.16 2.57
N LYS A 102 5.01 -16.59 2.98
CA LYS A 102 5.61 -16.78 4.30
C LYS A 102 4.71 -16.31 5.43
N THR A 103 3.97 -15.21 5.27
CA THR A 103 2.98 -14.76 6.26
C THR A 103 1.91 -15.82 6.50
N VAL A 104 1.35 -16.41 5.45
CA VAL A 104 0.34 -17.47 5.61
C VAL A 104 0.95 -18.74 6.18
N ASP A 105 2.11 -19.14 5.66
CA ASP A 105 2.81 -20.36 6.10
C ASP A 105 3.29 -20.25 7.56
N SER A 106 3.40 -19.04 8.12
CA SER A 106 3.67 -18.81 9.54
C SER A 106 2.44 -18.97 10.45
N GLY A 107 1.36 -19.59 9.95
CA GLY A 107 0.12 -19.83 10.68
C GLY A 107 -0.75 -18.60 10.90
N TYR A 108 -0.60 -17.56 10.06
CA TYR A 108 -1.40 -16.34 10.19
C TYR A 108 -2.90 -16.59 10.00
N ALA A 109 -3.26 -17.47 9.07
CA ALA A 109 -4.64 -17.84 8.80
C ALA A 109 -4.73 -19.34 8.52
N ALA A 110 -5.78 -19.98 9.06
CA ALA A 110 -6.06 -21.40 8.83
C ALA A 110 -6.75 -21.66 7.48
N ASP A 111 -7.35 -20.63 6.87
CA ASP A 111 -8.08 -20.75 5.61
C ASP A 111 -7.14 -21.04 4.43
N LYS A 112 -7.33 -22.20 3.78
CA LYS A 112 -6.57 -22.60 2.59
C LYS A 112 -6.72 -21.61 1.43
N ALA A 113 -7.86 -20.92 1.32
CA ALA A 113 -8.14 -19.94 0.27
C ALA A 113 -7.60 -18.53 0.59
N TYR A 114 -6.98 -18.32 1.74
CA TYR A 114 -6.55 -17.00 2.22
C TYR A 114 -5.64 -16.26 1.23
N LYS A 115 -4.64 -16.94 0.67
CA LYS A 115 -3.71 -16.35 -0.33
C LYS A 115 -4.43 -15.80 -1.56
N SER A 116 -5.51 -16.47 -1.99
CA SER A 116 -6.36 -16.07 -3.12
C SER A 116 -7.23 -14.87 -2.75
N LYS A 117 -7.87 -14.90 -1.57
CA LYS A 117 -8.67 -13.77 -1.06
C LYS A 117 -7.83 -12.50 -0.90
N TRP A 118 -6.64 -12.61 -0.32
CA TRP A 118 -5.70 -11.49 -0.23
C TRP A 118 -5.30 -10.97 -1.63
N GLN A 119 -5.02 -11.85 -2.59
CA GLN A 119 -4.71 -11.42 -3.96
C GLN A 119 -5.85 -10.64 -4.62
N LYS A 120 -7.11 -11.03 -4.39
CA LYS A 120 -8.28 -10.27 -4.89
C LYS A 120 -8.29 -8.83 -4.36
N HIS A 121 -7.97 -8.63 -3.09
CA HIS A 121 -7.85 -7.28 -2.51
C HIS A 121 -6.67 -6.49 -3.10
N ILE A 122 -5.54 -7.14 -3.39
CA ILE A 122 -4.40 -6.49 -4.07
C ILE A 122 -4.85 -5.97 -5.44
N ASN A 123 -5.53 -6.80 -6.24
CA ASN A 123 -5.99 -6.43 -7.57
C ASN A 123 -7.00 -5.26 -7.50
N LYS A 124 -7.94 -5.30 -6.53
CA LYS A 124 -8.90 -4.21 -6.30
C LYS A 124 -8.20 -2.89 -5.97
N LEU A 125 -7.16 -2.92 -5.12
CA LEU A 125 -6.39 -1.74 -4.77
C LEU A 125 -5.50 -1.24 -5.90
N LEU A 126 -4.99 -2.13 -6.75
CA LEU A 126 -4.22 -1.74 -7.93
C LEU A 126 -5.08 -0.93 -8.92
N ILE A 127 -6.31 -1.39 -9.17
CA ILE A 127 -7.29 -0.66 -10.00
C ILE A 127 -7.54 0.72 -9.40
N PHE A 128 -7.79 0.79 -8.08
CA PHE A 128 -7.99 2.06 -7.39
C PHE A 128 -6.77 3.00 -7.52
N LYS A 129 -5.55 2.47 -7.40
CA LYS A 129 -4.30 3.22 -7.57
C LYS A 129 -4.18 3.78 -8.99
N ILE A 130 -4.44 2.98 -10.01
CA ILE A 130 -4.40 3.40 -11.42
C ILE A 130 -5.42 4.51 -11.68
N LEU A 131 -6.67 4.33 -11.24
CA LEU A 131 -7.73 5.32 -11.40
C LEU A 131 -7.38 6.64 -10.69
N THR A 132 -6.81 6.56 -9.48
CA THR A 132 -6.39 7.76 -8.73
C THR A 132 -5.31 8.53 -9.49
N TYR A 133 -4.29 7.85 -10.05
CA TYR A 133 -3.28 8.52 -10.86
C TYR A 133 -3.84 9.09 -12.16
N ALA A 134 -4.74 8.37 -12.84
CA ALA A 134 -5.40 8.88 -14.03
C ALA A 134 -6.17 10.18 -13.74
N CYS A 135 -6.93 10.24 -12.64
CA CYS A 135 -7.61 11.45 -12.20
C CYS A 135 -6.65 12.59 -11.88
N ILE A 136 -5.53 12.32 -11.19
CA ILE A 136 -4.52 13.35 -10.88
C ILE A 136 -3.88 13.88 -12.16
N VAL A 137 -3.52 13.02 -13.11
CA VAL A 137 -2.94 13.43 -14.39
C VAL A 137 -3.93 14.31 -15.16
N VAL A 138 -5.19 13.90 -15.25
CA VAL A 138 -6.24 14.70 -15.91
C VAL A 138 -6.40 16.05 -15.22
N ALA A 139 -6.48 16.09 -13.87
CA ALA A 139 -6.61 17.32 -13.12
C ALA A 139 -5.41 18.26 -13.30
N VAL A 140 -4.18 17.71 -13.34
CA VAL A 140 -2.97 18.49 -13.60
C VAL A 140 -2.98 19.03 -15.03
N VAL A 141 -3.33 18.23 -16.02
CA VAL A 141 -3.39 18.66 -17.43
C VAL A 141 -4.47 19.73 -17.65
N THR A 142 -5.64 19.59 -17.04
CA THR A 142 -6.71 20.60 -17.17
C THR A 142 -6.37 21.88 -16.43
N PHE A 143 -5.81 21.80 -15.22
CA PHE A 143 -5.36 22.96 -14.46
C PHE A 143 -4.27 23.72 -15.21
N LEU A 144 -3.26 23.00 -15.69
CA LEU A 144 -2.16 23.59 -16.48
C LEU A 144 -2.59 24.07 -17.87
N GLY A 145 -3.59 23.44 -18.49
CA GLY A 145 -4.09 23.80 -19.82
C GLY A 145 -5.00 25.02 -19.84
N ASN A 146 -5.74 25.27 -18.75
CA ASN A 146 -6.52 26.49 -18.59
C ASN A 146 -5.65 27.71 -18.28
N ASP A 147 -4.46 27.50 -17.74
CA ASP A 147 -3.49 28.56 -17.43
C ASP A 147 -2.60 28.85 -18.67
N LYS A 148 -3.21 29.37 -19.74
CA LYS A 148 -2.53 29.69 -21.01
C LYS A 148 -1.30 30.61 -20.85
N GLY A 149 -1.17 31.29 -19.71
CA GLY A 149 -0.04 32.18 -19.38
C GLY A 149 1.20 31.50 -18.81
N LEU A 150 1.09 30.29 -18.22
CA LEU A 150 2.22 29.65 -17.55
C LEU A 150 3.18 28.96 -18.55
N PHE A 151 2.63 28.39 -19.62
CA PHE A 151 3.44 27.71 -20.65
C PHE A 151 4.14 28.65 -21.63
N GLN A 152 3.66 29.89 -21.81
CA GLN A 152 4.36 30.88 -22.65
C GLN A 152 5.62 31.45 -21.98
N LYS A 153 5.75 31.39 -20.64
CA LYS A 153 6.92 31.92 -19.91
C LYS A 153 8.00 30.90 -19.58
N VAL A 154 7.75 29.60 -19.73
CA VAL A 154 8.79 28.57 -19.52
C VAL A 154 9.58 28.38 -20.81
N ASN A 155 10.71 29.08 -20.92
CA ASN A 155 11.67 28.89 -22.00
C ASN A 155 12.38 27.52 -21.81
N PHE A 156 11.77 26.45 -22.32
CA PHE A 156 12.27 25.07 -22.23
C PHE A 156 13.67 24.86 -22.84
N LYS A 157 14.21 25.84 -23.59
CA LYS A 157 15.61 25.82 -24.04
C LYS A 157 16.62 25.88 -22.88
N LYS A 158 16.22 26.37 -21.69
CA LYS A 158 17.14 26.56 -20.55
C LYS A 158 17.31 25.34 -19.65
N TYR A 159 16.44 24.32 -19.74
CA TYR A 159 16.47 23.16 -18.84
C TYR A 159 17.03 21.89 -19.53
N SER A 160 17.95 21.19 -18.87
CA SER A 160 18.66 20.00 -19.38
C SER A 160 17.72 18.85 -19.78
N LEU A 161 16.56 18.72 -19.12
CA LEU A 161 15.50 17.77 -19.45
C LEU A 161 14.86 18.02 -20.83
N GLY A 162 14.74 19.28 -21.27
CA GLY A 162 14.25 19.62 -22.60
C GLY A 162 15.19 19.17 -23.72
N ARG A 163 16.51 19.22 -23.47
CA ARG A 163 17.52 18.66 -24.38
C ARG A 163 17.49 17.14 -24.43
N TRP A 164 17.24 16.47 -23.31
CA TRP A 164 17.13 15.01 -23.26
C TRP A 164 15.86 14.50 -23.98
N TYR A 165 14.72 15.15 -23.74
CA TYR A 165 13.44 14.79 -24.38
C TYR A 165 13.49 14.96 -25.91
N ASN A 166 14.06 16.07 -26.40
CA ASN A 166 14.18 16.32 -27.85
C ASN A 166 15.12 15.35 -28.57
N ARG A 167 16.20 14.89 -27.92
CA ARG A 167 17.09 13.88 -28.53
C ARG A 167 16.42 12.52 -28.70
N ARG A 168 15.60 12.10 -27.73
CA ARG A 168 14.95 10.79 -27.78
C ARG A 168 13.82 10.76 -28.83
N PHE A 169 13.05 11.84 -28.95
CA PHE A 169 11.97 11.92 -29.95
C PHE A 169 12.45 12.14 -31.38
N SER A 170 13.59 12.83 -31.60
CA SER A 170 14.15 12.95 -32.95
C SER A 170 14.66 11.60 -33.49
N SER A 171 15.20 10.77 -32.59
CA SER A 171 15.64 9.40 -32.88
C SER A 171 14.46 8.51 -33.29
N VAL A 172 13.33 8.62 -32.58
CA VAL A 172 12.11 7.87 -32.88
C VAL A 172 11.43 8.35 -34.17
N LYS A 173 11.39 9.66 -34.44
CA LYS A 173 10.87 10.18 -35.73
C LYS A 173 11.70 9.73 -36.94
N LYS A 174 13.03 9.64 -36.82
CA LYS A 174 13.88 9.06 -37.86
C LYS A 174 13.63 7.55 -38.05
N ALA A 175 13.33 6.83 -36.98
CA ALA A 175 13.02 5.40 -37.04
C ALA A 175 11.61 5.10 -37.59
N LEU A 176 10.68 6.07 -37.54
CA LEU A 176 9.31 5.90 -38.03
C LEU A 176 9.08 6.41 -39.47
N ASN A 177 10.02 7.18 -40.02
CA ASN A 177 10.08 7.46 -41.46
C ASN A 177 10.88 6.37 -42.17
N PHE A 178 10.35 5.14 -42.18
CA PHE A 178 10.77 4.14 -43.15
C PHE A 178 10.28 4.56 -44.54
N LYS A 179 11.19 4.53 -45.51
CA LYS A 179 10.90 4.70 -46.94
C LYS A 179 9.95 3.62 -47.43
#